data_AF-A0A358AX97-F1
#
_entry.id   AF-A0A358AX97-F1
#
_cell.length_a   1.000
_cell.length_b   1.000
_cell.length_c   1.000
_cell.angle_alpha   90.00
_cell.angle_beta   90.00
_cell.angle_gamma   90.00
#
_symmetry.space_group_name_H-M   'P 1'
#
loop_
_entity.id
_entity.type
_entity.pdbx_description
1 polymer ?
#
loop_
_entity_poly.entity_id
_entity_poly.type
_entity_poly.pdbx_seq_one_letter_code
_entity_poly.pdbx_strand_id
1 'polypeptide(L)'
;MKPALSIIDLIPQVHRTPALAMLRRAVLEGRPATFRMGAEERELAFHDAQVPLTSPIGARVLLMLYQGGQLRLKKPPQKSLPALEAYIATEPAFRAEVARAVAADEAKRLRLAEIIADPACARPDELSAYLIDKVVSAQHGHGAYGTFQIAGIACHRELSRPDPAEDARLRAEGRVICWWRDAAGQRQGDAE
;
A
#
# COMPACT_ATOMS: atom_id res chain seq x y z
N MET A 1 3.67 -1.68 -10.98
CA MET A 1 3.81 -3.09 -11.44
C MET A 1 2.87 -3.35 -12.61
N LYS A 2 3.03 -4.45 -13.35
CA LYS A 2 2.13 -4.84 -14.47
C LYS A 2 1.61 -6.27 -14.28
N PRO A 3 0.48 -6.65 -14.90
CA PRO A 3 -0.01 -8.03 -14.86
C PRO A 3 1.07 -9.02 -15.32
N ALA A 4 1.27 -10.08 -14.55
CA ALA A 4 2.37 -11.04 -14.75
C ALA A 4 2.31 -11.70 -16.12
N LEU A 5 1.12 -12.10 -16.57
CA LEU A 5 0.93 -12.71 -17.89
C LEU A 5 1.30 -11.74 -19.03
N SER A 6 1.01 -10.45 -18.89
CA SER A 6 1.40 -9.44 -19.88
C SER A 6 2.92 -9.27 -19.97
N ILE A 7 3.64 -9.44 -18.85
CA ILE A 7 5.12 -9.43 -18.84
C ILE A 7 5.67 -10.72 -19.43
N ILE A 8 5.07 -11.86 -19.13
CA ILE A 8 5.45 -13.16 -19.71
C ILE A 8 5.27 -13.17 -21.22
N ASP A 9 4.22 -12.51 -21.72
CA ASP A 9 3.96 -12.36 -23.15
C ASP A 9 5.02 -11.53 -23.91
N LEU A 10 5.89 -10.81 -23.20
CA LEU A 10 7.08 -10.18 -23.79
C LEU A 10 8.13 -11.21 -24.23
N ILE A 11 8.00 -12.48 -23.81
CA ILE A 11 8.82 -13.60 -24.25
C ILE A 11 8.07 -14.34 -25.38
N PRO A 12 8.58 -14.30 -26.63
CA PRO A 12 7.95 -14.98 -27.74
C PRO A 12 7.85 -16.49 -27.49
N GLN A 13 6.71 -17.07 -27.87
CA GLN A 13 6.53 -18.53 -27.92
C GLN A 13 6.67 -19.25 -26.57
N VAL A 14 6.55 -18.53 -25.44
CA VAL A 14 6.59 -19.13 -24.11
C VAL A 14 5.28 -19.85 -23.77
N HIS A 15 5.37 -20.91 -22.98
CA HIS A 15 4.19 -21.49 -22.32
C HIS A 15 3.84 -20.66 -21.08
N ARG A 16 2.75 -19.88 -21.17
CA ARG A 16 2.32 -18.90 -20.14
C ARG A 16 2.21 -19.48 -18.73
N THR A 17 1.40 -20.52 -18.55
CA THR A 17 1.12 -21.08 -17.22
C THR A 17 2.37 -21.70 -16.57
N PRO A 18 3.18 -22.53 -17.28
CA PRO A 18 4.46 -22.98 -16.74
C PRO A 18 5.43 -21.84 -16.40
N ALA A 19 5.49 -20.79 -17.22
CA ALA A 19 6.37 -19.65 -16.97
C ALA A 19 5.94 -18.86 -15.72
N LEU A 20 4.63 -18.64 -15.53
CA LEU A 20 4.10 -18.00 -14.34
C LEU A 20 4.41 -18.81 -13.07
N ALA A 21 4.18 -20.12 -13.12
CA ALA A 21 4.48 -21.02 -12.00
C ALA A 21 5.98 -21.01 -11.66
N MET A 22 6.84 -21.03 -12.69
CA MET A 22 8.29 -20.98 -12.50
C MET A 22 8.75 -19.65 -11.93
N LEU A 23 8.22 -18.53 -12.43
CA LEU A 23 8.51 -17.19 -11.90
C LEU A 23 8.12 -17.09 -10.42
N ARG A 24 6.89 -17.48 -10.08
CA ARG A 24 6.39 -17.48 -8.70
C ARG A 24 7.30 -18.30 -7.79
N ARG A 25 7.66 -19.52 -8.22
CA ARG A 25 8.55 -20.41 -7.47
C ARG A 25 9.93 -19.80 -7.26
N ALA A 26 10.56 -19.30 -8.32
CA ALA A 26 11.91 -18.73 -8.27
C ALA A 26 11.98 -17.50 -7.36
N VAL A 27 10.95 -16.65 -7.38
CA VAL A 27 10.85 -15.49 -6.48
C VAL A 27 10.66 -15.94 -5.04
N LEU A 28 9.76 -16.89 -4.77
CA LEU A 28 9.51 -17.39 -3.41
C LEU A 28 10.77 -18.03 -2.80
N GLU A 29 11.44 -18.90 -3.57
CA GLU A 29 12.68 -19.57 -3.16
C GLU A 29 13.86 -18.61 -3.04
N GLY A 30 13.79 -17.43 -3.69
CA GLY A 30 14.85 -16.42 -3.68
C GLY A 30 16.13 -16.83 -4.40
N ARG A 31 16.06 -17.87 -5.24
CA ARG A 31 17.20 -18.45 -5.96
C ARG A 31 16.88 -18.66 -7.44
N PRO A 32 16.67 -17.59 -8.22
CA PRO A 32 16.60 -17.73 -9.67
C PRO A 32 17.98 -18.09 -10.23
N ALA A 33 18.19 -19.40 -10.45
CA ALA A 33 19.46 -19.96 -10.92
C ALA A 33 20.65 -19.62 -9.98
N THR A 34 21.66 -18.87 -10.46
CA THR A 34 22.88 -18.52 -9.71
C THR A 34 22.76 -17.24 -8.88
N PHE A 35 21.69 -16.47 -9.04
CA PHE A 35 21.46 -15.22 -8.31
C PHE A 35 20.71 -15.48 -7.00
N ARG A 36 21.05 -14.76 -5.93
CA ARG A 36 20.32 -14.77 -4.66
C ARG A 36 19.58 -13.46 -4.46
N MET A 37 18.28 -13.55 -4.21
CA MET A 37 17.42 -12.39 -3.94
C MET A 37 17.35 -12.12 -2.44
N GLY A 38 17.45 -10.84 -2.06
CA GLY A 38 17.12 -10.40 -0.70
C GLY A 38 15.62 -10.53 -0.41
N ALA A 39 15.23 -10.48 0.87
CA ALA A 39 13.82 -10.58 1.27
C ALA A 39 12.97 -9.45 0.64
N GLU A 40 13.46 -8.21 0.71
CA GLU A 40 12.81 -7.03 0.11
C GLU A 40 12.66 -7.17 -1.40
N GLU A 41 13.68 -7.68 -2.09
CA GLU A 41 13.61 -7.87 -3.54
C GLU A 41 12.57 -8.92 -3.93
N ARG A 42 12.37 -9.96 -3.12
CA ARG A 42 11.33 -10.97 -3.38
C ARG A 42 9.93 -10.36 -3.30
N GLU A 43 9.67 -9.58 -2.27
CA GLU A 43 8.40 -8.89 -2.07
C GLU A 43 8.11 -7.91 -3.21
N LEU A 44 9.13 -7.16 -3.64
CA LEU A 44 8.99 -6.22 -4.76
C LEU A 44 8.96 -6.90 -6.13
N ALA A 45 9.46 -8.12 -6.29
CA ALA A 45 9.55 -8.78 -7.58
C ALA A 45 8.19 -9.28 -8.09
N PHE A 46 7.40 -9.89 -7.20
CA PHE A 46 6.15 -10.54 -7.56
C PHE A 46 5.11 -10.39 -6.44
N HIS A 47 3.92 -9.90 -6.80
CA HIS A 47 2.82 -9.73 -5.88
C HIS A 47 1.66 -10.64 -6.27
N ASP A 48 1.30 -11.57 -5.38
CA ASP A 48 0.28 -12.58 -5.62
C ASP A 48 -1.10 -12.09 -5.15
N ALA A 49 -1.76 -11.31 -6.00
CA ALA A 49 -3.15 -10.86 -5.83
C ALA A 49 -4.10 -11.63 -6.75
N GLN A 50 -5.40 -11.28 -6.76
CA GLN A 50 -6.38 -11.85 -7.69
C GLN A 50 -5.90 -11.81 -9.15
N VAL A 51 -5.20 -10.74 -9.53
CA VAL A 51 -4.38 -10.68 -10.72
C VAL A 51 -2.92 -10.61 -10.28
N PRO A 52 -2.09 -11.64 -10.56
CA PRO A 52 -0.69 -11.61 -10.18
C PRO A 52 0.04 -10.47 -10.89
N LEU A 53 0.86 -9.73 -10.15
CA LEU A 53 1.62 -8.59 -10.65
C LEU A 53 3.11 -8.88 -10.62
N THR A 54 3.84 -8.35 -11.60
CA THR A 54 5.29 -8.49 -11.72
C THR A 54 5.92 -7.13 -11.94
N SER A 55 6.94 -6.81 -11.15
CA SER A 55 7.73 -5.59 -11.31
C SER A 55 8.88 -5.79 -12.30
N PRO A 56 9.65 -4.73 -12.63
CA PRO A 56 10.89 -4.88 -13.39
C PRO A 56 11.90 -5.85 -12.75
N ILE A 57 11.92 -5.96 -11.41
CA ILE A 57 12.75 -6.92 -10.68
C ILE A 57 12.32 -8.36 -11.01
N GLY A 58 11.01 -8.64 -10.97
CA GLY A 58 10.48 -9.94 -11.36
C GLY A 58 10.67 -10.23 -12.86
N ALA A 59 10.66 -9.21 -13.71
CA ALA A 59 11.02 -9.37 -15.13
C ALA A 59 12.49 -9.75 -15.33
N ARG A 60 13.40 -9.21 -14.50
CA ARG A 60 14.82 -9.62 -14.49
C ARG A 60 14.98 -11.08 -14.10
N VAL A 61 14.22 -11.54 -13.10
CA VAL A 61 14.13 -12.97 -12.76
C VAL A 61 13.66 -13.79 -13.94
N LEU A 62 12.60 -13.34 -14.63
CA LEU A 62 12.08 -14.04 -15.81
C LEU A 62 13.11 -14.14 -16.94
N LEU A 63 13.91 -13.09 -17.18
CA LEU A 63 15.01 -13.11 -18.14
C LEU A 63 16.11 -14.11 -17.75
N MET A 64 16.46 -14.20 -16.46
CA MET A 64 17.42 -15.20 -15.98
C MET A 64 16.91 -16.63 -16.18
N LEU A 65 15.62 -16.88 -15.89
CA LEU A 65 14.98 -18.19 -16.13
C LEU A 65 14.96 -18.55 -17.63
N TYR A 66 14.75 -17.54 -18.50
CA TYR A 66 14.79 -17.71 -19.94
C TYR A 66 16.20 -18.11 -20.43
N GLN A 67 17.21 -17.33 -20.05
CA GLN A 67 18.61 -17.56 -20.45
C GLN A 67 19.16 -18.87 -19.88
N GLY A 68 18.71 -19.27 -18.68
CA GLY A 68 19.05 -20.54 -18.05
C GLY A 68 18.30 -21.75 -18.61
N GLY A 69 17.44 -21.58 -19.63
CA GLY A 69 16.69 -22.68 -20.24
C GLY A 69 15.61 -23.31 -19.33
N GLN A 70 15.22 -22.63 -18.26
CA GLN A 70 14.24 -23.14 -17.29
C GLN A 70 12.79 -22.90 -17.72
N LEU A 71 12.58 -22.01 -18.70
CA LEU A 71 11.27 -21.74 -19.28
C LEU A 71 10.94 -22.71 -20.42
N ARG A 72 9.72 -23.25 -20.41
CA ARG A 72 9.21 -24.05 -21.52
C ARG A 72 8.84 -23.15 -22.71
N LEU A 73 9.45 -23.40 -23.86
CA LEU A 73 9.22 -22.65 -25.10
C LEU A 73 8.65 -23.57 -26.18
N LYS A 74 7.78 -23.04 -27.04
CA LYS A 74 7.22 -23.73 -28.22
C LYS A 74 8.21 -23.79 -29.39
N LYS A 75 9.23 -22.93 -29.38
CA LYS A 75 10.28 -22.82 -30.41
C LYS A 75 11.64 -22.60 -29.73
N PRO A 76 12.76 -22.81 -30.45
CA PRO A 76 14.09 -22.52 -29.93
C PRO A 76 14.22 -21.09 -29.40
N PRO A 77 15.02 -20.88 -28.34
CA PRO A 77 15.22 -19.57 -27.75
C PRO A 77 15.86 -18.59 -28.75
N GLN A 78 15.40 -17.35 -28.71
CA GLN A 78 16.00 -16.22 -29.40
C GLN A 78 17.11 -15.63 -28.54
N LYS A 79 18.09 -15.01 -29.19
CA LYS A 79 19.26 -14.45 -28.50
C LYS A 79 18.93 -13.22 -27.65
N SER A 80 17.91 -12.45 -28.04
CA SER A 80 17.56 -11.17 -27.42
C SER A 80 16.06 -11.06 -27.17
N LEU A 81 15.67 -10.36 -26.10
CA LEU A 81 14.27 -10.12 -25.74
C LEU A 81 14.04 -8.61 -25.50
N PRO A 82 14.07 -7.76 -26.55
CA PRO A 82 14.15 -6.31 -26.40
C PRO A 82 12.97 -5.70 -25.61
N ALA A 83 11.76 -6.25 -25.76
CA ALA A 83 10.59 -5.77 -25.03
C ALA A 83 10.68 -6.07 -23.51
N LEU A 84 11.20 -7.26 -23.16
CA LEU A 84 11.42 -7.63 -21.76
C LEU A 84 12.57 -6.82 -21.15
N GLU A 85 13.67 -6.68 -21.90
CA GLU A 85 14.83 -5.87 -21.51
C GLU A 85 14.46 -4.40 -21.29
N ALA A 86 13.63 -3.82 -22.16
CA ALA A 86 13.12 -2.46 -22.00
C ALA A 86 12.28 -2.30 -20.73
N TYR A 87 11.47 -3.30 -20.37
CA TYR A 87 10.73 -3.27 -19.11
C TYR A 87 11.67 -3.40 -17.89
N ILE A 88 12.67 -4.28 -17.96
CA ILE A 88 13.70 -4.41 -16.92
C ILE A 88 14.45 -3.10 -16.72
N ALA A 89 14.77 -2.37 -17.78
CA ALA A 89 15.46 -1.08 -17.70
C ALA A 89 14.70 -0.01 -16.89
N THR A 90 13.40 -0.20 -16.62
CA THR A 90 12.62 0.68 -15.73
C THR A 90 12.82 0.40 -14.23
N GLU A 91 13.60 -0.63 -13.87
CA GLU A 91 13.87 -1.01 -12.47
C GLU A 91 14.36 0.15 -11.58
N PRO A 92 15.30 1.01 -12.00
CA PRO A 92 15.76 2.12 -11.15
C PRO A 92 14.66 3.12 -10.82
N ALA A 93 13.82 3.46 -11.80
CA ALA A 93 12.68 4.36 -11.61
C ALA A 93 11.63 3.74 -10.67
N PHE A 94 11.35 2.43 -10.84
CA PHE A 94 10.46 1.69 -9.96
C PHE A 94 10.97 1.68 -8.50
N ARG A 95 12.27 1.41 -8.29
CA ARG A 95 12.86 1.43 -6.94
C ARG A 95 12.80 2.81 -6.31
N ALA A 96 13.04 3.88 -7.08
CA ALA A 96 12.93 5.25 -6.60
C ALA A 96 11.49 5.61 -6.20
N GLU A 97 10.49 5.13 -6.93
CA GLU A 97 9.07 5.33 -6.58
C GLU A 97 8.71 4.61 -5.27
N VAL A 98 9.10 3.35 -5.13
CA VAL A 98 8.88 2.59 -3.88
C VAL A 98 9.55 3.27 -2.69
N ALA A 99 10.81 3.68 -2.84
CA ALA A 99 11.55 4.37 -1.77
C ALA A 99 10.86 5.68 -1.35
N ARG A 100 10.34 6.45 -2.31
CA ARG A 100 9.57 7.67 -2.01
C ARG A 100 8.27 7.37 -1.28
N ALA A 101 7.53 6.33 -1.67
CA ALA A 101 6.29 5.95 -1.00
C ALA A 101 6.55 5.53 0.46
N VAL A 102 7.55 4.67 0.68
CA VAL A 102 7.95 4.22 2.03
C VAL A 102 8.40 5.40 2.89
N ALA A 103 9.23 6.29 2.36
CA ALA A 103 9.68 7.47 3.10
C ALA A 103 8.52 8.42 3.43
N ALA A 104 7.56 8.60 2.53
CA ALA A 104 6.40 9.44 2.77
C ALA A 104 5.48 8.86 3.86
N ASP A 105 5.26 7.54 3.86
CA ASP A 105 4.44 6.90 4.88
C ASP A 105 5.13 6.88 6.24
N GLU A 106 6.45 6.68 6.28
CA GLU A 106 7.22 6.80 7.52
C GLU A 106 7.19 8.24 8.06
N ALA A 107 7.31 9.25 7.20
CA ALA A 107 7.19 10.65 7.61
C ALA A 107 5.80 10.97 8.19
N LYS A 108 4.72 10.44 7.59
CA LYS A 108 3.36 10.57 8.15
C LYS A 108 3.24 9.90 9.51
N ARG A 109 3.82 8.70 9.69
CA ARG A 109 3.80 7.97 10.95
C ARG A 109 4.55 8.72 12.06
N LEU A 110 5.73 9.24 11.75
CA LEU A 110 6.52 10.05 12.67
C LEU A 110 5.79 11.35 13.03
N ARG A 111 5.20 12.03 12.05
CA ARG A 111 4.41 13.25 12.30
C ARG A 111 3.18 12.98 13.16
N LEU A 112 2.48 11.86 12.94
CA LEU A 112 1.37 11.45 13.79
C LEU A 112 1.83 11.18 15.24
N ALA A 113 2.95 10.48 15.42
CA ALA A 113 3.50 10.21 16.74
C ALA A 113 3.90 11.49 17.48
N GLU A 114 4.49 12.45 16.77
CA GLU A 114 4.82 13.78 17.30
C GLU A 114 3.56 14.52 17.79
N ILE A 115 2.51 14.57 16.96
CA ILE A 115 1.25 15.22 17.33
C ILE A 115 0.54 14.49 18.50
N ILE A 116 0.62 13.16 18.58
CA ILE A 116 0.07 12.41 19.71
C ILE A 116 0.80 12.77 21.01
N ALA A 117 2.13 12.94 20.95
CA ALA A 117 2.93 13.32 22.11
C ALA A 117 2.66 14.76 22.56
N ASP A 118 2.48 15.69 21.61
CA ASP A 118 2.12 17.08 21.86
C ASP A 118 1.07 17.58 20.85
N PRO A 119 -0.24 17.54 21.19
CA PRO A 119 -1.31 17.94 20.27
C PRO A 119 -1.29 19.43 19.92
N ALA A 120 -0.62 20.27 20.71
CA ALA A 120 -0.52 21.69 20.42
C ALA A 120 0.44 21.98 19.24
N CYS A 121 1.36 21.06 18.92
CA CYS A 121 2.30 21.22 17.79
C CYS A 121 1.68 20.94 16.40
N ALA A 122 0.44 20.43 16.36
CA ALA A 122 -0.28 20.22 15.12
C ALA A 122 -0.62 21.54 14.43
N ARG A 123 -0.70 21.52 13.09
CA ARG A 123 -1.20 22.64 12.31
C ARG A 123 -2.69 22.46 12.00
N PRO A 124 -3.47 23.54 11.84
CA PRO A 124 -4.90 23.44 11.51
C PRO A 124 -5.21 22.62 10.25
N ASP A 125 -4.34 22.65 9.24
CA ASP A 125 -4.49 21.89 7.98
C ASP A 125 -4.21 20.39 8.12
N GLU A 126 -3.63 19.96 9.24
CA GLU A 126 -3.38 18.54 9.56
C GLU A 126 -4.58 17.89 10.27
N LEU A 127 -5.56 18.70 10.71
CA LEU A 127 -6.75 18.19 11.38
C LEU A 127 -7.58 17.30 10.46
N SER A 128 -7.93 16.13 11.00
CA SER A 128 -8.81 15.16 10.38
C SER A 128 -9.54 14.37 11.47
N ALA A 129 -10.69 13.78 11.13
CA ALA A 129 -11.42 12.90 12.06
C ALA A 129 -10.51 11.77 12.59
N TYR A 130 -9.68 11.20 11.72
CA TYR A 130 -8.69 10.19 12.08
C TYR A 130 -7.66 10.70 13.09
N LEU A 131 -7.08 11.89 12.86
CA LEU A 131 -6.10 12.47 13.79
C LEU A 131 -6.70 12.72 15.17
N ILE A 132 -7.92 13.29 15.22
CA ILE A 132 -8.64 13.55 16.47
C ILE A 132 -8.87 12.25 17.23
N ASP A 133 -9.40 11.21 16.58
CA ASP A 133 -9.62 9.91 17.21
C ASP A 133 -8.31 9.31 17.78
N LYS A 134 -7.21 9.39 17.03
CA LYS A 134 -5.90 8.88 17.47
C LYS A 134 -5.34 9.64 18.66
N VAL A 135 -5.36 10.97 18.63
CA VAL A 135 -4.89 11.80 19.74
C VAL A 135 -5.71 11.52 20.99
N VAL A 136 -7.04 11.57 20.90
CA VAL A 136 -7.92 11.36 22.06
C VAL A 136 -7.77 9.95 22.61
N SER A 137 -7.72 8.94 21.74
CA SER A 137 -7.52 7.54 22.16
C SER A 137 -6.19 7.34 22.89
N ALA A 138 -5.11 7.96 22.42
CA ALA A 138 -3.78 7.82 23.00
C ALA A 138 -3.65 8.56 24.34
N GLN A 139 -4.23 9.75 24.48
CA GLN A 139 -4.07 10.58 25.68
C GLN A 139 -5.13 10.35 26.77
N HIS A 140 -6.35 9.99 26.37
CA HIS A 140 -7.50 9.89 27.27
C HIS A 140 -8.17 8.52 27.26
N GLY A 141 -7.70 7.60 26.41
CA GLY A 141 -8.25 6.26 26.25
C GLY A 141 -9.35 6.16 25.22
N HIS A 142 -9.62 4.94 24.75
CA HIS A 142 -10.56 4.67 23.65
C HIS A 142 -12.02 5.05 23.93
N GLY A 143 -12.42 5.11 25.21
CA GLY A 143 -13.78 5.46 25.63
C GLY A 143 -13.99 6.94 25.94
N ALA A 144 -12.99 7.79 25.69
CA ALA A 144 -13.09 9.21 25.96
C ALA A 144 -13.90 9.92 24.86
N TYR A 145 -14.90 10.69 25.30
CA TYR A 145 -15.76 11.53 24.46
C TYR A 145 -15.79 12.95 25.02
N GLY A 146 -16.07 13.92 24.18
CA GLY A 146 -16.17 15.33 24.56
C GLY A 146 -15.34 16.23 23.65
N THR A 147 -14.96 17.39 24.19
CA THR A 147 -14.20 18.42 23.48
C THR A 147 -12.75 18.41 23.95
N PHE A 148 -11.81 18.44 23.02
CA PHE A 148 -10.37 18.38 23.23
C PHE A 148 -9.68 19.49 22.44
N GLN A 149 -8.49 19.91 22.88
CA GLN A 149 -7.70 20.94 22.19
C GLN A 149 -6.59 20.28 21.37
N ILE A 150 -6.59 20.53 20.06
CA ILE A 150 -5.55 20.07 19.12
C ILE A 150 -5.25 21.24 18.19
N ALA A 151 -3.98 21.58 17.97
CA ALA A 151 -3.56 22.77 17.21
C ALA A 151 -4.15 24.09 17.76
N GLY A 152 -4.51 24.15 19.05
CA GLY A 152 -5.25 25.27 19.64
C GLY A 152 -6.70 25.41 19.16
N ILE A 153 -7.25 24.38 18.50
CA ILE A 153 -8.62 24.32 17.98
C ILE A 153 -9.43 23.32 18.83
N ALA A 154 -10.66 23.72 19.17
CA ALA A 154 -11.63 22.82 19.78
C ALA A 154 -12.05 21.72 18.79
N CYS A 155 -11.68 20.49 19.11
CA CYS A 155 -12.01 19.28 18.38
C CYS A 155 -12.96 18.43 19.21
N HIS A 156 -13.89 17.74 18.57
CA HIS A 156 -14.98 17.02 19.20
C HIS A 156 -14.89 15.54 18.84
N ARG A 157 -15.12 14.68 19.83
CA ARG A 157 -15.28 13.23 19.67
C ARG A 157 -16.54 12.79 20.38
N GLU A 158 -17.51 12.28 19.65
CA GLU A 158 -18.85 11.98 20.14
C GLU A 158 -19.29 10.59 19.68
N LEU A 159 -20.26 10.01 20.38
CA LEU A 159 -20.92 8.78 19.95
C LEU A 159 -22.25 9.15 19.30
N SER A 160 -22.31 9.14 17.96
CA SER A 160 -23.56 9.27 17.22
C SER A 160 -24.42 8.04 17.49
N ARG A 161 -25.65 8.29 17.95
CA ARG A 161 -26.66 7.26 18.18
C ARG A 161 -27.58 7.25 16.95
N PRO A 162 -27.92 6.07 16.42
CA PRO A 162 -28.86 5.98 15.31
C PRO A 162 -30.22 6.56 15.70
N ASP A 163 -30.92 7.15 14.73
CA ASP A 163 -32.27 7.67 14.93
C ASP A 163 -33.21 6.53 15.37
N PRO A 164 -33.91 6.65 16.51
CA PRO A 164 -34.86 5.65 16.96
C PRO A 164 -36.01 5.37 15.97
N ALA A 165 -36.24 6.26 14.99
CA ALA A 165 -37.25 6.08 13.95
C ALA A 165 -36.85 5.10 12.84
N GLU A 166 -35.55 4.80 12.65
CA GLU A 166 -35.07 4.10 11.45
C GLU A 166 -34.88 2.58 11.56
N ASP A 167 -34.73 1.95 12.74
CA ASP A 167 -34.68 0.47 12.72
C ASP A 167 -34.96 -0.23 14.05
N ALA A 168 -36.12 -0.89 14.14
CA ALA A 168 -36.44 -1.85 15.19
C ALA A 168 -35.93 -3.27 14.88
N ARG A 169 -35.30 -3.50 13.71
CA ARG A 169 -34.94 -4.85 13.23
C ARG A 169 -33.44 -5.12 13.18
N LEU A 170 -32.60 -4.10 13.26
CA LEU A 170 -31.15 -4.23 13.40
C LEU A 170 -30.71 -3.33 14.56
N ARG A 171 -29.96 -3.88 15.53
CA ARG A 171 -29.28 -3.04 16.54
C ARG A 171 -28.22 -2.22 15.80
N ALA A 172 -28.57 -1.02 15.35
CA ALA A 172 -27.59 -0.10 14.82
C ALA A 172 -26.63 0.28 15.96
N GLU A 173 -25.36 -0.11 15.82
CA GLU A 173 -24.32 0.21 16.79
C GLU A 173 -23.97 1.69 16.69
N GLY A 174 -23.83 2.37 17.84
CA GLY A 174 -23.43 3.77 17.85
C GLY A 174 -22.07 3.96 17.18
N ARG A 175 -21.94 5.00 16.36
CA ARG A 175 -20.70 5.32 15.64
C ARG A 175 -19.95 6.44 16.36
N VAL A 176 -18.65 6.26 16.58
CA VAL A 176 -17.79 7.37 17.02
C VAL A 176 -17.60 8.34 15.85
N ILE A 177 -17.94 9.61 16.06
CA ILE A 177 -17.76 10.69 15.11
C ILE A 177 -16.75 11.70 15.66
N CYS A 178 -15.85 12.19 14.80
CA CYS A 178 -14.89 13.22 15.15
C CYS A 178 -15.03 14.43 14.22
N TRP A 179 -15.10 15.64 14.78
CA TRP A 179 -15.32 16.86 14.02
C TRP A 179 -14.68 18.09 14.68
N TRP A 180 -14.50 19.17 13.91
CA TRP A 180 -14.00 20.46 14.42
C TRP A 180 -14.61 21.62 13.62
N ARG A 181 -14.35 22.87 14.02
CA ARG A 181 -14.66 24.05 13.21
C ARG A 181 -13.39 24.70 12.69
N ASP A 182 -13.38 25.03 11.40
CA ASP A 182 -12.26 25.74 10.78
C ASP A 182 -12.26 27.25 11.10
N ALA A 183 -11.29 27.98 10.58
CA ALA A 183 -11.16 29.42 10.78
C ALA A 183 -12.34 30.24 10.22
N ALA A 184 -13.13 29.68 9.29
CA ALA A 184 -14.34 30.28 8.77
C ALA A 184 -15.59 29.91 9.60
N GLY A 185 -15.42 29.12 10.66
CA GLY A 185 -16.49 28.62 11.51
C GLY A 185 -17.27 27.45 10.93
N GLN A 186 -16.84 26.90 9.78
CA GLN A 186 -17.51 25.77 9.14
C GLN A 186 -17.13 24.47 9.82
N ARG A 187 -18.09 23.55 9.97
CA ARG A 187 -17.84 22.23 10.55
C ARG A 187 -17.13 21.35 9.52
N GLN A 188 -16.09 20.67 9.98
CA GLN A 188 -15.29 19.72 9.22
C GLN A 188 -15.23 18.38 9.95
N GLY A 189 -14.94 17.29 9.24
CA GLY A 189 -14.81 15.94 9.81
C GLY A 189 -15.98 15.03 9.48
N ASP A 190 -16.29 14.12 10.39
CA ASP A 190 -17.40 13.17 10.21
C ASP A 190 -18.75 13.90 10.18
N ALA A 191 -19.61 13.46 9.25
CA ALA A 191 -21.02 13.81 9.27
C ALA A 191 -21.68 13.24 10.53
N GLU A 192 -22.71 13.93 11.01
CA GLU A 192 -23.55 13.46 12.12
C GLU A 192 -24.43 12.28 11.71
#